data_AF-A0A5B2W1B8-F1
#
_entry.id   AF-A0A5B2W1B8-F1
#
_cell.length_a   1.000
_cell.length_b   1.000
_cell.length_c   1.000
_cell.angle_alpha   90.00
_cell.angle_beta   90.00
_cell.angle_gamma   90.00
#
_symmetry.space_group_name_H-M   'P 1'
#
loop_
_entity.id
_entity.type
_entity.pdbx_description
1 polymer ?
#
loop_
_entity_poly.entity_id
_entity_poly.type
_entity_poly.pdbx_seq_one_letter_code
_entity_poly.pdbx_strand_id
1 'polypeptide(L)'
;MAILVFTTEIAADKQRVWDIMMHPDTYKEWVGAGWTGAYYDGVWEQGQKVALLSPGQGGTLMELVEVRPYEYLFAKHVAVVNPDGTKDRDSDAAKGWVGSTESYTLKGGNGSTVVKVEIHTVPEWTSMFEEGWPNALAKLKEVCER
;
A
#
# COMPACT_ATOMS: atom_id res chain seq x y z
N MET A 1 14.27 12.83 3.39
CA MET A 1 13.02 12.07 3.22
C MET A 1 11.92 13.05 2.84
N ALA A 2 11.10 12.67 1.86
CA ALA A 2 9.90 13.37 1.44
C ALA A 2 8.67 12.69 2.08
N ILE A 3 7.64 13.48 2.35
CA ILE A 3 6.35 13.00 2.86
C ILE A 3 5.31 13.29 1.79
N LEU A 4 4.63 12.25 1.32
CA LEU A 4 3.53 12.34 0.36
C LEU A 4 2.23 11.96 1.05
N VAL A 5 1.16 12.69 0.75
CA VAL A 5 -0.18 12.44 1.30
C VAL A 5 -1.18 12.41 0.16
N PHE A 6 -1.91 11.30 0.05
CA PHE A 6 -2.99 11.11 -0.89
C PHE A 6 -4.29 10.83 -0.13
N THR A 7 -5.40 11.37 -0.62
CA THR A 7 -6.71 11.19 0.03
C THR A 7 -7.79 10.93 -1.01
N THR A 8 -8.73 10.06 -0.67
CA THR A 8 -9.96 9.86 -1.44
C THR A 8 -11.14 9.69 -0.48
N GLU A 9 -12.31 10.21 -0.87
CA GLU A 9 -13.56 9.97 -0.17
C GLU A 9 -14.37 8.92 -0.92
N ILE A 10 -14.85 7.91 -0.20
CA ILE A 10 -15.52 6.73 -0.73
C ILE A 10 -16.89 6.60 -0.05
N ALA A 11 -17.96 6.53 -0.83
CA ALA A 11 -19.35 6.35 -0.38
C ALA A 11 -19.63 4.89 0.04
N ALA A 12 -18.86 4.42 1.02
CA ALA A 12 -18.99 3.12 1.65
C ALA A 12 -18.57 3.22 3.13
N ASP A 13 -19.01 2.28 3.95
CA ASP A 13 -18.57 2.20 5.35
C ASP A 13 -17.11 1.72 5.47
N LYS A 14 -16.50 1.98 6.64
CA LYS A 14 -15.08 1.68 6.90
C LYS A 14 -14.76 0.19 6.79
N GLN A 15 -15.70 -0.68 7.13
CA GLN A 15 -15.49 -2.12 7.07
C GLN A 15 -15.39 -2.59 5.62
N ARG A 16 -16.34 -2.18 4.78
CA ARG A 16 -16.30 -2.47 3.33
C ARG A 16 -15.02 -1.97 2.69
N VAL A 17 -14.62 -0.72 2.96
CA VAL A 17 -13.39 -0.15 2.38
C VAL A 17 -12.16 -0.95 2.83
N TRP A 18 -12.04 -1.25 4.12
CA TRP A 18 -10.92 -2.02 4.66
C TRP A 18 -10.84 -3.42 4.07
N ASP A 19 -11.96 -4.14 4.02
CA ASP A 19 -12.02 -5.51 3.51
C ASP A 19 -11.62 -5.55 2.02
N ILE A 20 -12.06 -4.56 1.24
CA ILE A 20 -11.67 -4.41 -0.18
C ILE A 20 -10.19 -4.05 -0.33
N MET A 21 -9.64 -3.17 0.53
CA MET A 21 -8.22 -2.82 0.47
C MET A 21 -7.33 -4.04 0.70
N MET A 22 -7.71 -4.91 1.64
CA MET A 22 -6.88 -6.03 2.10
C MET A 22 -7.21 -7.36 1.40
N HIS A 23 -8.31 -7.50 0.68
CA HIS A 23 -8.64 -8.77 0.02
C HIS A 23 -7.76 -8.99 -1.23
N PRO A 24 -7.21 -10.20 -1.46
CA PRO A 24 -6.23 -10.45 -2.53
C PRO A 24 -6.72 -10.08 -3.94
N ASP A 25 -7.97 -10.39 -4.26
CA ASP A 25 -8.50 -10.18 -5.61
C ASP A 25 -8.77 -8.71 -5.90
N THR A 26 -9.32 -7.98 -4.93
CA THR A 26 -9.58 -6.55 -5.06
C THR A 26 -8.29 -5.75 -4.97
N TYR A 27 -7.31 -6.18 -4.17
CA TYR A 27 -5.98 -5.58 -4.13
C TYR A 27 -5.34 -5.53 -5.52
N LYS A 28 -5.37 -6.66 -6.25
CA LYS A 28 -4.88 -6.71 -7.64
C LYS A 28 -5.60 -5.73 -8.55
N GLU A 29 -6.90 -5.53 -8.35
CA GLU A 29 -7.68 -4.58 -9.14
C GLU A 29 -7.29 -3.13 -8.82
N TRP A 30 -7.34 -2.73 -7.55
CA TRP A 30 -7.16 -1.32 -7.17
C TRP A 30 -5.71 -0.88 -7.21
N VAL A 31 -4.77 -1.67 -6.68
CA VAL A 31 -3.33 -1.36 -6.78
C VAL A 31 -2.85 -1.52 -8.22
N GLY A 32 -3.40 -2.50 -8.95
CA GLY A 32 -3.10 -2.74 -10.37
C GLY A 32 -3.31 -1.54 -11.29
N ALA A 33 -4.21 -0.63 -10.92
CA ALA A 33 -4.47 0.60 -11.68
C ALA A 33 -3.30 1.60 -11.61
N GLY A 34 -2.54 1.61 -10.52
CA GLY A 34 -1.31 2.41 -10.39
C GLY A 34 -0.06 1.63 -10.77
N TRP A 35 -0.02 0.33 -10.45
CA TRP A 35 1.13 -0.55 -10.70
C TRP A 35 0.65 -1.86 -11.33
N THR A 36 0.72 -1.93 -12.66
CA THR A 36 0.16 -3.06 -13.43
C THR A 36 0.69 -4.40 -12.96
N GLY A 37 -0.23 -5.32 -12.66
CA GLY A 37 0.09 -6.67 -12.22
C GLY A 37 0.49 -6.79 -10.75
N ALA A 38 0.43 -5.70 -9.98
CA ALA A 38 0.73 -5.72 -8.55
C ALA A 38 -0.18 -6.70 -7.80
N TYR A 39 0.41 -7.44 -6.87
CA TYR A 39 -0.28 -8.31 -5.92
C TYR A 39 0.50 -8.30 -4.61
N TYR A 40 -0.06 -8.94 -3.57
CA TYR A 40 0.68 -9.17 -2.33
C TYR A 40 0.70 -10.64 -1.97
N ASP A 41 1.69 -11.01 -1.15
CA ASP A 41 1.79 -12.28 -0.44
C ASP A 41 2.04 -12.03 1.05
N GLY A 42 1.26 -12.67 1.92
CA GLY A 42 1.31 -12.49 3.37
C GLY A 42 -0.06 -12.25 4.02
N VAL A 43 -0.04 -11.87 5.30
CA VAL A 43 -1.22 -11.67 6.13
C VAL A 43 -1.21 -10.27 6.71
N TRP A 44 -2.35 -9.58 6.64
CA TRP A 44 -2.53 -8.21 7.13
C TRP A 44 -2.78 -8.14 8.64
N GLU A 45 -1.85 -8.70 9.43
CA GLU A 45 -1.90 -8.72 10.89
C GLU A 45 -0.67 -8.02 11.50
N GLN A 46 -0.85 -7.41 12.67
CA GLN A 46 0.23 -6.73 13.36
C GLN A 46 1.41 -7.68 13.66
N GLY A 47 2.62 -7.22 13.38
CA GLY A 47 3.87 -7.98 13.51
C GLY A 47 4.17 -8.91 12.33
N GLN A 48 3.22 -9.11 11.40
CA GLN A 48 3.46 -9.90 10.20
C GLN A 48 4.23 -9.11 9.14
N LYS A 49 4.74 -9.85 8.15
CA LYS A 49 5.35 -9.27 6.95
C LYS A 49 4.49 -9.55 5.73
N VAL A 50 4.39 -8.55 4.85
CA VAL A 50 3.66 -8.63 3.59
C VAL A 50 4.63 -8.26 2.47
N ALA A 51 4.72 -9.10 1.44
CA ALA A 51 5.46 -8.82 0.23
C ALA A 51 4.51 -8.19 -0.80
N LEU A 52 4.84 -6.99 -1.30
CA LEU A 52 4.15 -6.37 -2.42
C LEU A 52 4.98 -6.66 -3.67
N LEU A 53 4.38 -7.29 -4.68
CA LEU A 53 5.11 -7.95 -5.77
C LEU A 53 4.48 -7.62 -7.13
N SER A 54 5.33 -7.62 -8.16
CA SER A 54 4.94 -7.56 -9.56
C SER A 54 5.57 -8.74 -10.33
N PRO A 55 4.81 -9.45 -11.19
CA PRO A 55 5.31 -10.63 -11.90
C PRO A 55 6.58 -10.35 -12.71
N GLY A 56 7.66 -11.08 -12.42
CA GLY A 56 8.93 -10.97 -13.12
C GLY A 56 9.76 -9.71 -12.82
N GLN A 57 9.27 -8.82 -11.94
CA GLN A 57 9.95 -7.57 -11.60
C GLN A 57 10.44 -7.53 -10.15
N GLY A 58 9.95 -8.42 -9.29
CA GLY A 58 10.24 -8.39 -7.86
C GLY A 58 9.27 -7.47 -7.13
N GLY A 59 9.74 -6.72 -6.13
CA GLY A 59 8.93 -5.80 -5.35
C GLY A 59 9.57 -5.42 -4.02
N THR A 60 8.77 -5.39 -2.95
CA THR A 60 9.23 -4.99 -1.61
C THR A 60 8.60 -5.83 -0.52
N LEU A 61 9.32 -5.99 0.58
CA LEU A 61 8.83 -6.61 1.81
C LEU A 61 8.62 -5.53 2.87
N MET A 62 7.42 -5.47 3.42
CA MET A 62 7.09 -4.58 4.53
C MET A 62 6.71 -5.34 5.79
N GLU A 63 6.98 -4.74 6.94
CA GLU A 63 6.56 -5.21 8.25
C GLU A 63 5.42 -4.35 8.76
N LEU A 64 4.33 -4.99 9.21
CA LEU A 64 3.14 -4.34 9.73
C LEU A 64 3.36 -3.99 11.20
N VAL A 65 3.76 -2.75 11.46
CA VAL A 65 4.12 -2.28 12.79
C VAL A 65 2.87 -2.07 13.65
N GLU A 66 1.80 -1.56 13.06
CA GLU A 66 0.53 -1.33 13.74
C GLU A 66 -0.64 -1.65 12.81
N VAL A 67 -1.60 -2.42 13.32
CA VAL A 67 -2.83 -2.73 12.60
C VAL A 67 -4.01 -2.55 13.55
N ARG A 68 -4.79 -1.49 13.32
CA ARG A 68 -6.08 -1.25 13.95
C ARG A 68 -7.16 -1.43 12.89
N PRO A 69 -7.84 -2.59 12.86
CA PRO A 69 -8.85 -2.89 11.84
C PRO A 69 -9.85 -1.75 11.66
N TYR A 70 -10.17 -1.45 10.40
CA TYR A 70 -11.14 -0.43 9.99
C TYR A 70 -10.74 1.02 10.31
N GLU A 71 -9.52 1.27 10.78
CA GLU A 71 -9.11 2.60 11.24
C GLU A 71 -7.71 2.98 10.79
N TYR A 72 -6.73 2.10 10.99
CA TYR A 72 -5.33 2.46 10.78
C TYR A 72 -4.44 1.26 10.49
N LEU A 73 -3.54 1.45 9.53
CA LEU A 73 -2.43 0.53 9.26
C LEU A 73 -1.14 1.35 9.16
N PHE A 74 -0.06 0.87 9.77
CA PHE A 74 1.28 1.41 9.62
C PHE A 74 2.26 0.30 9.29
N ALA A 75 3.01 0.49 8.21
CA ALA A 75 3.98 -0.46 7.71
C ALA A 75 5.33 0.21 7.44
N LYS A 76 6.40 -0.58 7.57
CA LYS A 76 7.77 -0.17 7.23
C LYS A 76 8.35 -1.10 6.20
N HIS A 77 8.96 -0.57 5.15
CA HIS A 77 9.70 -1.37 4.18
C HIS A 77 11.01 -1.85 4.81
N VAL A 78 11.23 -3.17 4.81
CA VAL A 78 12.36 -3.83 5.47
C VAL A 78 13.27 -4.61 4.51
N ALA A 79 12.86 -4.78 3.25
CA ALA A 79 13.70 -5.31 2.19
C ALA A 79 13.16 -4.93 0.80
N VAL A 80 14.03 -4.97 -0.20
CA VAL A 80 13.67 -5.07 -1.60
C VAL A 80 13.59 -6.56 -1.96
N VAL A 81 12.60 -6.94 -2.76
CA VAL A 81 12.47 -8.30 -3.30
C VAL A 81 12.93 -8.25 -4.76
N ASN A 82 13.97 -9.00 -5.10
CA ASN A 82 14.50 -9.07 -6.45
C ASN A 82 13.60 -9.93 -7.36
N PRO A 83 13.76 -9.86 -8.69
CA PRO A 83 13.01 -10.71 -9.64
C PRO A 83 13.17 -12.21 -9.40
N ASP A 84 14.29 -12.65 -8.81
CA ASP A 84 14.55 -14.04 -8.44
C ASP A 84 13.95 -14.44 -7.07
N GLY A 85 13.24 -13.51 -6.41
CA GLY A 85 12.61 -13.70 -5.10
C GLY A 85 13.55 -13.50 -3.91
N THR A 86 14.83 -13.21 -4.13
CA THR A 86 15.77 -12.92 -3.03
C THR A 86 15.44 -11.60 -2.34
N LYS A 87 15.64 -11.55 -1.02
CA LYS A 87 15.35 -10.37 -0.18
C LYS A 87 16.63 -9.63 0.11
N ASP A 88 16.79 -8.47 -0.51
CA ASP A 88 17.95 -7.61 -0.36
C ASP A 88 17.69 -6.50 0.66
N ARG A 89 18.67 -6.29 1.55
CA ARG A 89 18.65 -5.27 2.60
C ARG A 89 19.89 -4.39 2.59
N ASP A 90 20.91 -4.78 1.83
CA ASP A 90 22.28 -4.31 2.01
C ASP A 90 22.83 -3.58 0.78
N SER A 91 22.27 -3.83 -0.41
CA SER A 91 22.64 -3.05 -1.60
C SER A 91 22.29 -1.58 -1.43
N ASP A 92 22.95 -0.72 -2.21
CA ASP A 92 22.66 0.72 -2.18
C ASP A 92 21.22 1.03 -2.60
N ALA A 93 20.68 0.24 -3.54
CA ALA A 93 19.26 0.32 -3.92
C ALA A 93 18.35 -0.06 -2.75
N ALA A 94 18.65 -1.16 -2.05
CA ALA A 94 17.89 -1.58 -0.88
C ALA A 94 17.98 -0.57 0.26
N LYS A 95 19.16 -0.01 0.55
CA LYS A 95 19.35 1.02 1.59
C LYS A 95 18.58 2.31 1.30
N GLY A 96 18.35 2.66 0.05
CA GLY A 96 17.50 3.79 -0.34
C GLY A 96 16.00 3.55 -0.08
N TRP A 97 15.57 2.28 -0.10
CA TRP A 97 14.18 1.90 0.08
C TRP A 97 13.84 1.47 1.51
N VAL A 98 14.74 0.76 2.17
CA VAL A 98 14.57 0.27 3.54
C VAL A 98 14.45 1.45 4.50
N GLY A 99 13.44 1.39 5.37
CA GLY A 99 13.11 2.47 6.30
C GLY A 99 12.10 3.48 5.76
N SER A 100 11.75 3.42 4.46
CA SER A 100 10.53 4.07 3.97
C SER A 100 9.30 3.48 4.68
N THR A 101 8.27 4.30 4.84
CA THR A 101 7.08 3.91 5.60
C THR A 101 5.82 4.25 4.83
N GLU A 102 4.77 3.49 5.12
CA GLU A 102 3.46 3.65 4.53
C GLU A 102 2.41 3.54 5.63
N SER A 103 1.44 4.44 5.63
CA SER A 103 0.29 4.35 6.52
C SER A 103 -1.02 4.61 5.80
N TYR A 104 -2.05 3.90 6.25
CA TYR A 104 -3.42 4.05 5.81
C TYR A 104 -4.25 4.47 7.00
N THR A 105 -5.02 5.56 6.87
CA THR A 105 -5.95 6.03 7.89
C THR A 105 -7.35 6.10 7.29
N LEU A 106 -8.30 5.40 7.89
CA LEU A 106 -9.71 5.43 7.51
C LEU A 106 -10.47 6.28 8.53
N LYS A 107 -11.03 7.41 8.09
CA LYS A 107 -11.88 8.28 8.91
C LYS A 107 -13.26 8.35 8.29
N GLY A 108 -14.30 8.11 9.08
CA GLY A 108 -15.67 8.13 8.59
C GLY A 108 -16.61 7.26 9.40
N GLY A 109 -17.86 7.22 8.94
CA GLY A 109 -19.01 6.59 9.58
C GLY A 109 -20.30 7.20 9.01
N ASN A 110 -21.36 6.39 8.87
CA ASN A 110 -22.65 6.75 8.25
C ASN A 110 -22.60 6.91 6.71
N GLY A 111 -22.04 5.93 5.99
CA GLY A 111 -22.18 5.81 4.53
C GLY A 111 -21.08 6.47 3.69
N SER A 112 -20.09 7.13 4.30
CA SER A 112 -18.89 7.61 3.63
C SER A 112 -17.64 7.39 4.52
N THR A 113 -16.51 7.13 3.86
CA THR A 113 -15.19 6.90 4.45
C THR A 113 -14.13 7.66 3.66
N VAL A 114 -13.35 8.49 4.36
CA VAL A 114 -12.12 9.10 3.83
C VAL A 114 -10.96 8.16 4.09
N VAL A 115 -10.29 7.76 3.03
CA VAL A 115 -9.02 7.03 3.08
C VAL A 115 -7.88 8.03 2.88
N LYS A 116 -6.96 8.09 3.84
CA LYS A 116 -5.70 8.82 3.73
C LYS A 116 -4.54 7.83 3.63
N VAL A 117 -3.72 7.98 2.61
CA VAL A 117 -2.45 7.28 2.44
C VAL A 117 -1.33 8.27 2.69
N GLU A 118 -0.39 7.93 3.57
CA GLU A 118 0.78 8.75 3.86
C GLU A 118 2.04 7.91 3.71
N ILE A 119 3.00 8.42 2.94
CA ILE A 119 4.21 7.71 2.55
C ILE A 119 5.40 8.56 2.88
N HIS A 120 6.36 7.98 3.60
CA HIS A 120 7.65 8.59 3.86
C HIS A 120 8.67 7.85 3.02
N THR A 121 9.22 8.53 2.02
CA THR A 121 10.13 7.93 1.04
C THR A 121 11.31 8.86 0.74
N VAL A 122 12.25 8.42 -0.09
CA VAL A 122 13.32 9.26 -0.60
C VAL A 122 12.87 10.01 -1.87
N PRO A 123 13.36 11.24 -2.12
CA PRO A 123 12.86 12.10 -3.21
C PRO A 123 12.85 11.46 -4.60
N GLU A 124 13.77 10.55 -4.87
CA GLU A 124 13.91 9.87 -6.16
C GLU A 124 12.69 9.02 -6.54
N TRP A 125 11.87 8.64 -5.56
CA TRP A 125 10.70 7.77 -5.77
C TRP A 125 9.38 8.54 -5.71
N THR A 126 9.39 9.85 -5.48
CA THR A 126 8.15 10.61 -5.27
C THR A 126 7.28 10.62 -6.53
N SER A 127 7.88 10.80 -7.71
CA SER A 127 7.14 10.83 -8.98
C SER A 127 6.39 9.53 -9.27
N MET A 128 6.99 8.38 -8.94
CA MET A 128 6.33 7.08 -9.08
C MET A 128 5.04 7.00 -8.23
N PHE A 129 5.07 7.54 -7.01
CA PHE A 129 3.91 7.57 -6.12
C PHE A 129 2.87 8.60 -6.57
N GLU A 130 3.32 9.78 -7.01
CA GLU A 130 2.44 10.84 -7.53
C GLU A 130 1.69 10.41 -8.79
N GLU A 131 2.28 9.55 -9.62
CA GLU A 131 1.62 8.96 -10.79
C GLU A 131 0.72 7.76 -10.42
N GLY A 132 1.17 6.89 -9.52
CA GLY A 132 0.48 5.65 -9.19
C GLY A 132 -0.74 5.82 -8.27
N TRP A 133 -0.60 6.58 -7.18
CA TRP A 133 -1.64 6.68 -6.15
C TRP A 133 -2.97 7.29 -6.62
N PRO A 134 -2.99 8.36 -7.43
CA PRO A 134 -4.26 8.89 -7.93
C PRO A 134 -5.07 7.84 -8.70
N ASN A 135 -4.41 7.03 -9.53
CA ASN A 135 -5.05 5.96 -10.29
C ASN A 135 -5.53 4.82 -9.38
N ALA A 136 -4.70 4.41 -8.42
CA ALA A 136 -5.03 3.35 -7.48
C ALA A 136 -6.21 3.72 -6.57
N LEU A 137 -6.23 4.95 -6.02
CA LEU A 137 -7.32 5.44 -5.17
C LEU A 137 -8.62 5.68 -5.96
N ALA A 138 -8.54 6.10 -7.21
CA ALA A 138 -9.71 6.21 -8.08
C ALA A 138 -10.34 4.84 -8.32
N LYS A 139 -9.53 3.80 -8.59
CA LYS A 139 -10.03 2.44 -8.74
C LYS A 139 -10.56 1.86 -7.42
N LEU A 140 -9.89 2.12 -6.29
CA LEU A 140 -10.38 1.69 -4.98
C LEU A 140 -11.77 2.26 -4.69
N LYS A 141 -11.98 3.56 -4.95
CA LYS A 141 -13.29 4.21 -4.83
C LYS A 141 -14.33 3.50 -5.68
N GLU A 142 -14.03 3.27 -6.96
CA GLU A 142 -14.92 2.56 -7.88
C GLU A 142 -15.28 1.17 -7.36
N VAL A 143 -14.32 0.36 -6.93
CA VAL A 143 -14.56 -1.00 -6.42
C VAL A 143 -15.42 -1.01 -5.16
N CYS A 144 -15.22 -0.04 -4.26
CA CYS A 144 -15.99 0.10 -3.03
C CYS A 144 -17.43 0.57 -3.25
N GLU A 145 -17.68 1.39 -4.27
CA GLU A 145 -19.00 2.01 -4.51
C GLU A 145 -19.90 1.21 -5.46
N ARG A 146 -19.38 0.15 -6.07
CA ARG A 146 -20.15 -0.83 -6.83
C ARG A 146 -21.10 -1.64 -5.94
#